data_AF-A0A060CMX5-F1
#
_entry.id   AF-A0A060CMX5-F1
#
_cell.length_a   1.000
_cell.length_b   1.000
_cell.length_c   1.000
_cell.angle_alpha   90.00
_cell.angle_beta   90.00
_cell.angle_gamma   90.00
#
_symmetry.space_group_name_H-M   'P 1'
#
loop_
_entity.id
_entity.type
_entity.pdbx_description
1 polymer ?
#
loop_
_entity_poly.entity_id
_entity_poly.type
_entity_poly.pdbx_seq_one_letter_code
_entity_poly.pdbx_strand_id
1 'polypeptide(L)' 'MVVSGDYVTPTLNHIKFFDKPPLLYWGIAASYKLFGFSEAAARLIPALAAFMGVIFAWQLGRRMFNERTGLLAAVILST' A
#
# COMPACT_ATOMS: atom_id res chain seq x y z
N MET A 1 -12.72 -10.63 -4.67
CA MET A 1 -12.79 -10.19 -3.26
C MET A 1 -13.95 -9.25 -3.00
N VAL A 2 -13.95 -7.99 -3.48
CA VAL A 2 -15.06 -7.05 -3.18
C VAL A 2 -16.40 -7.57 -3.68
N VAL A 3 -16.48 -7.97 -4.95
CA VAL A 3 -17.71 -8.46 -5.57
C VAL A 3 -18.10 -9.84 -5.05
N SER A 4 -17.12 -10.74 -4.93
CA SER A 4 -17.34 -12.13 -4.49
C SER A 4 -17.65 -12.27 -3.00
N GLY A 5 -17.33 -11.26 -2.17
CA GLY A 5 -17.42 -11.36 -0.71
C GLY A 5 -16.38 -12.30 -0.06
N ASP A 6 -15.73 -13.17 -0.83
CA ASP A 6 -14.62 -14.01 -0.36
C ASP A 6 -13.32 -13.20 -0.27
N TYR A 7 -12.84 -13.01 0.96
CA TYR A 7 -11.58 -12.34 1.30
C TYR A 7 -10.46 -13.32 1.65
N VAL A 8 -10.74 -14.62 1.69
CA VAL A 8 -9.76 -15.68 2.00
C VAL A 8 -9.16 -16.23 0.71
N THR A 9 -10.01 -16.50 -0.30
CA THR A 9 -9.59 -17.09 -1.58
C THR A 9 -9.47 -16.02 -2.66
N PRO A 10 -8.27 -15.46 -2.93
CA PRO A 10 -8.05 -14.64 -4.11
C PRO A 10 -8.39 -15.39 -5.39
N THR A 11 -9.13 -14.73 -6.27
CA THR A 11 -9.41 -15.20 -7.63
C THR A 11 -9.10 -14.10 -8.64
N LEU A 12 -8.50 -14.47 -9.76
CA LEU A 12 -8.31 -13.62 -10.93
C LEU A 12 -8.98 -14.30 -12.12
N ASN A 13 -9.92 -13.62 -12.79
CA ASN A 13 -10.72 -14.19 -13.88
C ASN A 13 -11.34 -15.55 -13.52
N HIS A 14 -11.91 -15.64 -12.31
CA HIS A 14 -12.52 -16.86 -11.76
C HIS A 14 -11.57 -18.03 -11.48
N ILE A 15 -10.25 -17.85 -11.66
CA ILE A 15 -9.22 -18.84 -11.34
C ILE A 15 -8.59 -18.47 -9.99
N LYS A 16 -8.36 -19.46 -9.12
CA LYS A 16 -7.66 -19.25 -7.83
C LYS A 16 -6.26 -18.71 -8.07
N PHE A 17 -5.90 -17.63 -7.38
CA PHE A 17 -4.67 -16.90 -7.63
C PHE A 17 -3.89 -16.68 -6.32
N PHE A 18 -3.01 -17.64 -5.98
CA PHE A 18 -2.33 -17.69 -4.68
C PHE A 18 -0.87 -17.21 -4.71
N ASP A 19 -0.46 -16.51 -5.75
CA ASP A 19 0.94 -16.11 -5.94
C ASP A 19 1.40 -15.03 -4.94
N LYS A 20 0.45 -14.32 -4.32
CA LYS A 20 0.72 -13.17 -3.43
C LYS A 20 -0.16 -13.23 -2.18
N PRO A 21 0.37 -12.84 -1.00
CA PRO A 21 -0.44 -12.71 0.20
C PRO A 21 -1.53 -11.63 0.02
N PRO A 22 -2.67 -11.76 0.72
CA PRO A 22 -3.88 -11.00 0.40
C PRO A 22 -3.90 -9.55 0.93
N LEU A 23 -2.90 -9.13 1.71
CA LEU A 23 -2.90 -7.85 2.44
C LEU A 23 -3.19 -6.64 1.53
N LEU A 24 -2.50 -6.55 0.39
CA LEU A 24 -2.72 -5.47 -0.57
C LEU A 24 -4.15 -5.51 -1.12
N TYR A 25 -4.65 -6.69 -1.47
CA TYR A 25 -6.00 -6.86 -2.00
C TYR A 25 -7.08 -6.51 -0.98
N TRP A 26 -6.86 -6.79 0.31
CA TRP A 26 -7.76 -6.37 1.38
C TRP A 26 -7.84 -4.86 1.50
N GLY A 27 -6.69 -4.18 1.48
CA GLY A 27 -6.65 -2.72 1.46
C GLY A 27 -7.40 -2.17 0.25
N ILE A 28 -7.09 -2.65 -0.96
CA ILE A 28 -7.72 -2.18 -2.20
C ILE A 28 -9.23 -2.42 -2.14
N ALA A 29 -9.65 -3.58 -1.61
CA ALA A 29 -11.04 -3.90 -1.44
C ALA A 29 -11.76 -2.97 -0.46
N ALA A 30 -11.10 -2.54 0.62
CA ALA A 30 -11.63 -1.52 1.54
C ALA A 30 -11.75 -0.16 0.84
N SER A 31 -10.74 0.24 0.06
CA SER A 31 -10.77 1.46 -0.75
C SER A 31 -11.95 1.47 -1.73
N TYR A 32 -12.18 0.37 -2.46
CA TYR A 32 -13.33 0.25 -3.36
C TYR A 32 -14.69 0.30 -2.62
N LYS A 33 -14.78 -0.23 -1.40
CA LYS A 33 -16.01 -0.13 -0.60
C LYS A 33 -16.31 1.31 -0.17
N LEU A 34 -15.29 2.13 0.07
CA LEU A 34 -15.45 3.52 0.54
C LEU A 34 -15.63 4.52 -0.60
N PHE A 35 -14.90 4.36 -1.70
CA PHE A 35 -14.81 5.35 -2.78
C PHE A 35 -15.40 4.87 -4.12
N GLY A 36 -15.90 3.64 -4.18
CA GLY A 36 -16.38 3.02 -5.41
C GLY A 36 -15.26 2.55 -6.34
N PHE A 37 -15.65 1.87 -7.42
CA PHE A 37 -14.70 1.36 -8.41
C PHE A 37 -14.16 2.49 -9.28
N SER A 38 -12.88 2.81 -9.09
CA SER A 38 -12.15 3.77 -9.91
C SER A 38 -10.65 3.45 -9.91
N GLU A 39 -9.91 4.02 -10.86
CA GLU A 39 -8.45 3.87 -10.86
C GLU A 39 -7.80 4.52 -9.64
N ALA A 40 -8.34 5.66 -9.19
CA ALA A 40 -7.85 6.35 -8.00
C ALA A 40 -8.02 5.46 -6.75
N ALA A 41 -9.18 4.83 -6.58
CA ALA A 41 -9.43 3.91 -5.46
C ALA A 41 -8.50 2.69 -5.50
N ALA A 42 -8.17 2.17 -6.70
CA ALA A 42 -7.25 1.06 -6.87
C ALA A 42 -5.81 1.41 -6.43
N ARG A 43 -5.38 2.66 -6.69
CA ARG A 43 -4.03 3.14 -6.42
C ARG A 43 -3.86 3.77 -5.03
N LEU A 44 -4.95 4.07 -4.33
CA LEU A 44 -4.93 4.76 -3.04
C LEU A 44 -4.06 4.03 -2.00
N ILE A 45 -4.26 2.72 -1.85
CA ILE A 45 -3.56 1.93 -0.84
C ILE A 45 -2.06 1.82 -1.09
N PRO A 46 -1.57 1.46 -2.30
CA PRO A 46 -0.14 1.48 -2.57
C PRO A 46 0.45 2.89 -2.47
N ALA A 47 -0.28 3.94 -2.87
CA ALA A 47 0.18 5.33 -2.72
C ALA A 47 0.35 5.72 -1.24
N LEU A 48 -0.60 5.37 -0.38
CA LEU A 48 -0.50 5.59 1.07
C LEU A 48 0.66 4.80 1.68
N ALA A 49 0.88 3.55 1.25
CA ALA A 49 2.01 2.75 1.71
C ALA A 49 3.36 3.39 1.32
N ALA A 50 3.48 3.90 0.09
CA ALA A 50 4.68 4.61 -0.36
C ALA A 50 4.91 5.90 0.46
N PHE A 51 3.86 6.69 0.69
CA PHE A 51 3.92 7.91 1.49
C PHE A 51 4.35 7.63 2.94
N MET A 52 3.78 6.60 3.58
CA MET A 52 4.21 6.15 4.91
C MET A 52 5.66 5.67 4.90
N GLY A 53 6.11 5.01 3.83
CA GLY A 53 7.51 4.62 3.64
C GLY A 53 8.47 5.81 3.70
N VAL A 54 8.14 6.92 3.05
CA VAL A 54 8.94 8.17 3.09
C VAL A 54 9.02 8.72 4.52
N ILE A 55 7.89 8.76 5.24
CA ILE A 55 7.85 9.21 6.63
C ILE A 55 8.69 8.29 7.53
N PHE A 56 8.60 6.98 7.34
CA PHE A 56 9.37 6.02 8.13
C PHE A 56 10.86 6.07 7.82
N ALA A 57 11.25 6.31 6.57
CA ALA A 57 12.65 6.53 6.21
C ALA A 57 13.23 7.77 6.93
N TRP A 58 12.48 8.88 6.96
CA TRP A 58 12.85 10.06 7.74
C TRP A 58 13.02 9.74 9.23
N GLN A 59 12.01 9.11 9.84
CA GLN A 59 12.02 8.80 11.27
C GLN A 59 13.13 7.84 11.65
N LEU A 60 13.40 6.84 10.82
CA LEU A 60 14.46 5.86 11.04
C LEU A 60 15.84 6.52 10.93
N GLY A 61 16.09 7.29 9.87
CA GLY A 61 17.35 8.01 9.69
C GLY A 61 17.61 9.02 10.81
N ARG A 62 16.57 9.71 11.28
CA ARG A 62 16.66 10.61 12.43
C ARG A 62 17.02 9.88 13.72
N ARG A 63 16.41 8.72 13.98
CA ARG A 63 16.64 7.93 15.21
C ARG A 63 18.01 7.24 15.23
N MET A 64 18.50 6.79 14.08
CA MET A 64 19.77 6.08 13.99
C MET A 64 20.99 7.00 13.87
N PHE A 65 20.80 8.19 13.30
CA PHE A 65 21.88 9.13 13.02
C PHE A 65 21.53 10.54 13.51
N ASN A 66 20.94 11.37 12.64
CA ASN A 66 20.57 12.74 12.93
C ASN A 66 19.46 13.23 11.97
N GLU A 67 18.93 14.41 12.25
CA GLU A 67 17.84 15.03 11.46
C GLU A 67 18.18 15.17 9.97
N ARG A 68 19.41 15.61 9.64
CA ARG A 68 19.82 15.84 8.25
C ARG A 68 19.84 14.52 7.47
N THR A 69 20.38 13.45 8.07
CA THR A 69 20.39 12.12 7.46
C THR A 69 18.98 11.60 7.23
N GLY A 70 18.07 11.78 8.19
CA GLY A 70 16.66 11.45 8.02
C GLY A 70 16.02 12.18 6.85
N LEU A 71 16.20 13.51 6.76
CA LEU A 71 15.61 14.31 5.69
C LEU A 71 16.16 13.92 4.32
N LEU A 72 17.47 13.71 4.20
CA LEU A 72 18.08 13.23 2.96
C LEU A 72 17.54 11.86 2.53
N ALA A 73 17.41 10.91 3.47
CA ALA A 73 16.85 9.60 3.18
C ALA A 73 15.40 9.68 2.65
N ALA A 74 14.58 10.56 3.23
CA ALA A 74 13.20 10.76 2.80
C ALA A 74 13.11 11.41 1.42
N VAL A 75 13.93 12.42 1.14
CA VAL A 75 13.99 13.06 -0.18
C VAL A 75 14.42 12.06 -1.24
N ILE A 76 15.48 11.28 -0.99
CA ILE A 76 15.97 10.25 -1.92
C ILE A 76 14.90 9.18 -2.18
N LEU A 77 14.15 8.76 -1.15
CA LEU A 77 13.10 7.75 -1.33
C LEU A 77 11.87 8.28 -2.08
N SER A 78 11.66 9.60 -2.10
CA SER A 78 10.48 10.23 -2.70
C SER A 78 10.61 10.51 -4.21
N THR A 79 11.77 10.31 -4.82
CA THR A 79 12.05 10.50 -6.25
C THR A 79 11.90 9.22 -7.03
#